data_AF-A0A511MVG7-F1
#
_entry.id   AF-A0A511MVG7-F1
#
_cell.length_a   1.000
_cell.length_b   1.000
_cell.length_c   1.000
_cell.angle_alpha   90.00
_cell.angle_beta   90.00
_cell.angle_gamma   90.00
#
_symmetry.space_group_name_H-M   'P 1'
#
loop_
_entity.id
_entity.type
_entity.pdbx_description
1 polymer ?
#
loop_
_entity_poly.entity_id
_entity_poly.type
_entity_poly.pdbx_seq_one_letter_code
_entity_poly.pdbx_strand_id
1 'polypeptide(L)'
;MRQKALEAGACILTSGPEGLQETPQGWTLKLQEGTEIHARCVLDATGRQAWVARQLGIKRHSLDAQVALYREVDSTDGPPWIQVTAVEEGWWYISQLPHARSEMFFTLPESPAYLEKIHQGGWKVAPASVTFLSQVAGERWLAVGDAAFTFDPIASQGISQALASGYYAACAARDLLQGRKEAILAYTLTLLKATEGFFREWAGIYQAEQRFGGSIYWQQRHNLRSVQLPWWQQAELFTWVQAR
;
A
#
# COMPACT_ATOMS: atom_id res chain seq x y z
N MET A 1 8.71 -17.33 -0.29
CA MET A 1 7.47 -17.36 0.53
C MET A 1 6.44 -18.33 -0.02
N ARG A 2 6.07 -18.25 -1.32
CA ARG A 2 5.12 -19.17 -1.97
C ARG A 2 5.40 -20.66 -1.73
N GLN A 3 6.64 -21.10 -1.94
CA GLN A 3 7.05 -22.49 -1.71
C GLN A 3 6.84 -22.93 -0.25
N LYS A 4 7.24 -22.10 0.72
CA LYS A 4 7.01 -22.37 2.14
C LYS A 4 5.52 -22.45 2.51
N ALA A 5 4.66 -21.68 1.83
CA ALA A 5 3.22 -21.75 2.05
C ALA A 5 2.65 -23.08 1.53
N LEU A 6 3.11 -23.55 0.36
CA LEU A 6 2.75 -24.87 -0.17
C LEU A 6 3.19 -26.01 0.77
N GLU A 7 4.42 -25.93 1.29
CA GLU A 7 4.96 -26.88 2.28
C GLU A 7 4.14 -26.90 3.58
N ALA A 8 3.54 -25.76 3.95
CA ALA A 8 2.62 -25.64 5.08
C ALA A 8 1.18 -26.07 4.76
N GLY A 9 0.91 -26.56 3.54
CA GLY A 9 -0.40 -27.07 3.12
C GLY A 9 -1.31 -26.05 2.45
N ALA A 10 -0.82 -24.87 2.06
CA ALA A 10 -1.60 -23.94 1.26
C ALA A 10 -1.87 -24.53 -0.13
N CYS A 11 -3.10 -24.37 -0.64
CA CYS A 11 -3.43 -24.66 -2.02
C CYS A 11 -3.36 -23.37 -2.85
N ILE A 12 -2.81 -23.46 -4.06
CA ILE A 12 -2.75 -22.32 -4.99
C ILE A 12 -3.68 -22.59 -6.16
N LEU A 13 -4.64 -21.71 -6.33
CA LEU A 13 -5.52 -21.66 -7.48
C LEU A 13 -4.98 -20.63 -8.46
N THR A 14 -4.94 -20.99 -9.73
CA THR A 14 -4.36 -20.15 -10.80
C THR A 14 -5.37 -19.23 -11.44
N SER A 15 -6.67 -19.53 -11.32
CA SER A 15 -7.75 -18.67 -11.81
C SER A 15 -8.04 -17.55 -10.82
N GLY A 16 -8.17 -16.33 -11.32
CA GLY A 16 -8.43 -15.15 -10.50
C GLY A 16 -9.88 -15.08 -10.01
N PRO A 17 -10.15 -14.29 -8.95
CA PRO A 17 -11.51 -14.09 -8.48
C PRO A 17 -12.32 -13.19 -9.45
N GLU A 18 -13.58 -13.55 -9.69
CA GLU A 18 -14.55 -12.85 -10.53
C GLU A 18 -15.68 -12.23 -9.69
N GLY A 19 -16.17 -12.96 -8.68
CA GLY A 19 -17.27 -12.51 -7.82
C GLY A 19 -17.10 -12.92 -6.38
N LEU A 20 -17.68 -12.13 -5.47
CA LEU A 20 -17.68 -12.37 -4.03
C LEU A 20 -19.10 -12.19 -3.48
N GLN A 21 -19.60 -13.19 -2.76
CA GLN A 21 -20.90 -13.13 -2.12
C GLN A 21 -20.80 -13.55 -0.65
N GLU A 22 -21.41 -12.76 0.22
CA GLU A 22 -21.54 -13.10 1.63
C GLU A 22 -22.59 -14.20 1.84
N THR A 23 -22.31 -15.10 2.79
CA THR A 23 -23.20 -16.17 3.22
C THR A 23 -23.24 -16.22 4.76
N PRO A 24 -24.24 -16.86 5.38
CA PRO A 24 -24.29 -16.98 6.85
C PRO A 24 -23.05 -17.67 7.47
N GLN A 25 -22.32 -18.48 6.69
CA GLN A 25 -21.15 -19.23 7.14
C GLN A 25 -19.81 -18.58 6.72
N GLY A 26 -19.83 -17.51 5.93
CA GLY A 26 -18.64 -16.83 5.41
C GLY A 26 -18.86 -16.27 4.01
N TRP A 27 -18.10 -16.75 3.05
CA TRP A 27 -18.01 -16.18 1.70
C TRP A 27 -18.03 -17.27 0.64
N THR A 28 -18.67 -16.97 -0.48
CA THR A 28 -18.53 -17.71 -1.73
C THR A 28 -17.74 -16.85 -2.70
N LEU A 29 -16.62 -17.37 -3.20
CA LEU A 29 -15.79 -16.76 -4.23
C LEU A 29 -16.02 -17.49 -5.54
N LYS A 30 -16.45 -16.76 -6.57
CA LYS A 30 -16.52 -17.28 -7.93
C LYS A 30 -15.21 -16.96 -8.64
N LEU A 31 -14.57 -17.96 -9.21
CA LEU A 31 -13.37 -17.80 -10.04
C LEU A 31 -13.75 -17.57 -11.51
N GLN A 32 -12.85 -16.97 -12.28
CA GLN A 32 -13.05 -16.68 -13.71
C GLN A 32 -13.33 -17.92 -14.57
N GLU A 33 -12.87 -19.09 -14.14
CA GLU A 33 -13.12 -20.37 -14.80
C GLU A 33 -14.47 -21.01 -14.42
N GLY A 34 -15.28 -20.32 -13.61
CA GLY A 34 -16.60 -20.76 -13.16
C GLY A 34 -16.61 -21.55 -11.86
N THR A 35 -15.46 -22.00 -11.35
CA THR A 35 -15.34 -22.69 -10.07
C THR A 35 -15.80 -21.79 -8.92
N GLU A 36 -16.60 -22.33 -8.00
CA GLU A 36 -16.96 -21.67 -6.75
C GLU A 36 -16.19 -22.24 -5.56
N ILE A 37 -15.77 -21.36 -4.65
CA ILE A 37 -15.04 -21.70 -3.45
C ILE A 37 -15.76 -21.12 -2.26
N HIS A 38 -15.99 -21.95 -1.24
CA HIS A 38 -16.50 -21.50 0.04
C HIS A 38 -15.35 -21.26 1.01
N ALA A 39 -15.31 -20.05 1.58
CA ALA A 39 -14.33 -19.65 2.57
C ALA A 39 -15.02 -19.10 3.82
N ARG A 40 -14.57 -19.51 5.01
CA ARG A 40 -15.11 -18.96 6.27
C ARG A 40 -14.62 -17.55 6.58
N CYS A 41 -13.52 -17.13 5.94
CA CYS A 41 -12.90 -15.81 6.07
C CYS A 41 -12.09 -15.52 4.80
N VAL A 42 -11.99 -14.25 4.39
CA VAL A 42 -11.21 -13.79 3.23
C VAL A 42 -10.12 -12.80 3.65
N LEU A 43 -8.89 -13.01 3.19
CA LEU A 43 -7.82 -12.02 3.32
C LEU A 43 -7.53 -11.41 1.95
N ASP A 44 -7.76 -10.10 1.79
CA ASP A 44 -7.51 -9.39 0.56
C ASP A 44 -6.05 -8.94 0.48
N ALA A 45 -5.25 -9.69 -0.27
CA ALA A 45 -3.86 -9.38 -0.60
C ALA A 45 -3.68 -8.94 -2.07
N THR A 46 -4.73 -8.40 -2.70
CA THR A 46 -4.72 -8.02 -4.14
C THR A 46 -3.99 -6.70 -4.43
N GLY A 47 -3.27 -6.16 -3.44
CA GLY A 47 -2.52 -4.92 -3.55
C GLY A 47 -3.42 -3.72 -3.86
N ARG A 48 -2.91 -2.76 -4.65
CA ARG A 48 -3.61 -1.50 -4.95
C ARG A 48 -5.02 -1.66 -5.55
N GLN A 49 -5.34 -2.84 -6.09
CA GLN A 49 -6.67 -3.13 -6.62
C GLN A 49 -7.74 -3.24 -5.54
N ALA A 50 -7.36 -3.69 -4.33
CA ALA A 50 -8.25 -3.90 -3.19
C ALA A 50 -9.57 -4.53 -3.59
N TRP A 51 -9.46 -5.66 -4.28
CA TRP A 51 -10.55 -6.28 -5.01
C TRP A 51 -11.74 -6.59 -4.10
N VAL A 52 -11.51 -7.13 -2.90
CA VAL A 52 -12.60 -7.43 -1.94
C VAL A 52 -13.28 -6.15 -1.51
N ALA A 53 -12.50 -5.13 -1.14
CA ALA A 53 -13.04 -3.84 -0.74
C ALA A 53 -13.90 -3.21 -1.85
N ARG A 54 -13.46 -3.34 -3.11
CA ARG A 54 -14.23 -2.89 -4.28
C ARG A 54 -15.53 -3.66 -4.47
N GLN A 55 -15.52 -4.99 -4.30
CA GLN A 55 -16.74 -5.81 -4.38
C GLN A 55 -17.76 -5.40 -3.29
N LEU A 56 -17.26 -4.99 -2.12
CA LEU A 56 -18.09 -4.56 -0.99
C LEU A 56 -18.48 -3.07 -1.03
N GLY A 57 -18.12 -2.34 -2.09
CA GLY A 57 -18.41 -0.90 -2.20
C GLY A 57 -17.64 -0.02 -1.22
N ILE A 58 -16.58 -0.54 -0.61
CA ILE A 58 -15.73 0.20 0.33
C ILE A 58 -14.89 1.22 -0.44
N LYS A 59 -14.96 2.48 0.00
CA LYS A 59 -14.28 3.59 -0.66
C LYS A 59 -12.78 3.56 -0.37
N ARG A 60 -11.98 3.77 -1.42
CA ARG A 60 -10.55 4.10 -1.34
C ARG A 60 -10.34 5.60 -1.49
N HIS A 61 -9.42 6.13 -0.69
CA HIS A 61 -9.03 7.54 -0.68
C HIS A 61 -7.57 7.67 -1.11
N SER A 62 -7.21 8.78 -1.75
CA SER A 62 -5.83 9.15 -2.08
C SER A 62 -5.44 10.39 -1.30
N LEU A 63 -4.21 10.43 -0.80
CA LEU A 63 -3.68 11.55 -0.01
C LEU A 63 -2.78 12.48 -0.81
N ASP A 64 -2.19 11.94 -1.86
CA ASP A 64 -1.38 12.69 -2.79
C ASP A 64 -1.57 12.16 -4.21
N ALA A 65 -0.89 12.82 -5.14
CA ALA A 65 -0.71 12.34 -6.50
C ALA A 65 0.79 12.10 -6.69
N GLN A 66 1.20 10.83 -6.81
CA GLN A 66 2.57 10.45 -7.16
C GLN A 66 2.57 9.28 -8.10
N VAL A 67 3.48 9.33 -9.07
CA VAL A 67 3.80 8.23 -9.96
C VAL A 67 5.29 7.93 -9.90
N ALA A 68 5.64 6.68 -10.13
CA ALA A 68 6.99 6.24 -10.40
C ALA A 68 7.12 6.01 -11.90
N LEU A 69 8.05 6.70 -12.54
CA LEU A 69 8.60 6.25 -13.81
C LEU A 69 9.82 5.40 -13.51
N TYR A 70 9.84 4.16 -13.97
CA TYR A 70 10.93 3.25 -13.66
C TYR A 70 11.41 2.46 -14.87
N ARG A 71 12.68 2.06 -14.81
CA ARG A 71 13.33 1.19 -15.78
C ARG A 71 14.46 0.41 -15.14
N GLU A 72 14.86 -0.65 -15.81
CA GLU A 72 16.11 -1.36 -15.54
C GLU A 72 17.07 -1.07 -16.67
N VAL A 73 18.31 -0.77 -16.32
CA VAL A 73 19.39 -0.46 -17.26
C VAL A 73 20.45 -1.54 -17.13
N ASP A 74 20.89 -2.11 -18.25
CA ASP A 74 22.00 -3.07 -18.32
C ASP A 74 23.33 -2.37 -18.05
N SER A 75 23.53 -1.99 -16.78
CA SER A 75 24.72 -1.32 -16.28
C SER A 75 24.97 -1.76 -14.84
N THR A 76 26.24 -2.03 -14.56
CA THR A 76 26.74 -2.26 -13.19
C THR A 76 27.46 -1.03 -12.63
N ASP A 77 27.42 0.08 -13.35
CA ASP A 77 28.05 1.33 -12.91
C ASP A 77 27.13 2.05 -11.93
N GLY A 78 27.65 2.36 -10.75
CA GLY A 78 26.90 3.09 -9.74
C GLY A 78 27.36 2.77 -8.33
N PRO A 79 26.85 3.50 -7.34
CA PRO A 79 27.15 3.21 -5.94
C PRO A 79 26.57 1.85 -5.53
N PRO A 80 27.27 1.08 -4.67
CA PRO A 80 26.76 -0.18 -4.12
C PRO A 80 25.65 0.00 -3.06
N TRP A 81 25.23 1.24 -2.80
CA TRP A 81 24.13 1.57 -1.88
C TRP A 81 22.94 2.16 -2.65
N ILE A 82 21.78 2.19 -2.00
CA ILE A 82 20.60 2.88 -2.54
C ILE A 82 20.86 4.38 -2.51
N GLN A 83 20.76 5.02 -3.67
CA GLN A 83 20.83 6.47 -3.77
C GLN A 83 19.42 7.05 -3.87
N VAL A 84 19.10 7.95 -2.93
CA VAL A 84 17.89 8.78 -2.96
C VAL A 84 18.33 10.22 -3.20
N THR A 85 17.81 10.88 -4.23
CA THR A 85 18.23 12.25 -4.59
C THR A 85 17.04 13.12 -4.95
N ALA A 86 16.81 14.15 -4.15
CA ALA A 86 15.85 15.22 -4.43
C ALA A 86 16.29 16.08 -5.62
N VAL A 87 15.34 16.41 -6.49
CA VAL A 87 15.48 17.36 -7.61
C VAL A 87 14.24 18.25 -7.68
N GLU A 88 14.26 19.30 -8.50
CA GLU A 88 13.19 20.31 -8.52
C GLU A 88 11.79 19.72 -8.76
N GLU A 89 11.64 18.78 -9.69
CA GLU A 89 10.34 18.19 -10.04
C GLU A 89 10.09 16.79 -9.42
N GLY A 90 10.85 16.38 -8.40
CA GLY A 90 10.68 15.05 -7.82
C GLY A 90 11.90 14.51 -7.10
N TRP A 91 12.06 13.19 -7.11
CA TRP A 91 13.26 12.55 -6.59
C TRP A 91 13.57 11.24 -7.30
N TRP A 92 14.85 10.90 -7.29
CA TRP A 92 15.39 9.66 -7.82
C TRP A 92 15.58 8.64 -6.72
N TYR A 93 15.25 7.38 -7.02
CA TYR A 93 15.67 6.19 -6.30
C TYR A 93 16.47 5.33 -7.27
N ILE A 94 17.73 5.06 -6.93
CA ILE A 94 18.62 4.24 -7.75
C ILE A 94 19.18 3.13 -6.87
N SER A 95 19.07 1.89 -7.32
CA SER A 95 19.62 0.73 -6.63
C SER A 95 20.35 -0.19 -7.59
N GLN A 96 21.53 -0.65 -7.17
CA GLN A 96 22.32 -1.63 -7.91
C GLN A 96 21.74 -3.05 -7.74
N LEU A 97 21.45 -3.73 -8.86
CA LEU A 97 21.12 -5.16 -8.92
C LEU A 97 22.36 -5.94 -9.41
N PRO A 98 22.39 -7.28 -9.27
CA PRO A 98 23.55 -8.10 -9.66
C PRO A 98 24.03 -7.90 -11.11
N HIS A 99 23.09 -7.63 -12.04
CA HIS A 99 23.39 -7.51 -13.47
C HIS A 99 22.75 -6.28 -14.14
N ALA A 100 22.15 -5.39 -13.36
CA ALA A 100 21.43 -4.24 -13.86
C ALA A 100 21.36 -3.14 -12.80
N ARG A 101 20.94 -1.94 -13.19
CA ARG A 101 20.63 -0.84 -12.29
C ARG A 101 19.14 -0.55 -12.39
N SER A 102 18.44 -0.53 -11.25
CA SER A 102 17.06 -0.08 -11.20
C SER A 102 17.04 1.43 -10.97
N GLU A 103 16.39 2.15 -11.88
CA GLU A 103 16.20 3.60 -11.80
C GLU A 103 14.71 3.89 -11.68
N MET A 104 14.34 4.65 -10.65
CA MET A 104 12.97 5.10 -10.45
C MET A 104 12.98 6.61 -10.21
N PHE A 105 12.14 7.32 -10.95
CA PHE A 105 11.89 8.75 -10.79
C PHE A 105 10.47 8.95 -10.28
N PHE A 106 10.35 9.57 -9.12
CA PHE A 106 9.08 9.86 -8.46
C PHE A 106 8.70 11.31 -8.69
N THR A 107 7.55 11.53 -9.30
CA THR A 107 7.06 12.88 -9.66
C THR A 107 5.53 12.93 -9.67
N LEU A 108 4.98 14.09 -10.02
CA LEU A 108 3.54 14.25 -10.26
C LEU A 108 3.16 13.72 -11.66
N PRO A 109 2.00 13.08 -11.81
CA PRO A 109 1.49 12.71 -13.13
C PRO A 109 1.31 13.98 -13.98
N GLU A 110 1.61 13.87 -15.27
CA GLU A 110 1.46 14.96 -16.26
C GLU A 110 2.29 16.25 -15.98
N SER A 111 3.26 16.18 -15.07
CA SER A 111 4.27 17.25 -14.90
C SER A 111 5.22 17.35 -16.11
N PRO A 112 5.91 18.50 -16.31
CA PRO A 112 6.94 18.61 -17.34
C PRO A 112 7.97 17.47 -17.30
N ALA A 113 8.54 17.17 -16.12
CA ALA A 113 9.50 16.08 -15.96
C ALA A 113 8.91 14.67 -16.21
N TYR A 114 7.61 14.47 -16.00
CA TYR A 114 6.90 13.26 -16.39
C TYR A 114 6.79 13.15 -17.90
N LEU A 115 6.26 14.18 -18.56
CA LEU A 115 6.02 14.21 -20.00
C LEU A 115 7.32 14.04 -20.79
N GLU A 116 8.39 14.71 -20.35
CA GLU A 116 9.71 14.58 -20.97
C GLU A 116 10.19 13.12 -21.01
N LYS A 117 10.09 12.40 -19.89
CA LYS A 117 10.52 11.00 -19.79
C LYS A 117 9.64 10.07 -20.60
N ILE A 118 8.32 10.28 -20.59
CA ILE A 118 7.40 9.51 -21.44
C ILE A 118 7.74 9.70 -22.92
N HIS A 119 8.05 10.94 -23.34
CA HIS A 119 8.44 11.25 -24.72
C HIS A 119 9.79 10.61 -25.11
N GLN A 120 10.76 10.55 -24.19
CA GLN A 120 12.04 9.86 -24.41
C GLN A 120 11.89 8.35 -24.61
N GLY A 121 10.81 7.75 -24.08
CA GLY A 121 10.55 6.31 -24.16
C GLY A 121 11.43 5.48 -23.21
N GLY A 122 11.15 4.18 -23.13
CA GLY A 122 11.90 3.24 -22.29
C GLY A 122 11.56 3.29 -20.79
N TRP A 123 10.53 4.06 -20.41
CA TRP A 123 10.02 4.14 -19.04
C TRP A 123 8.72 3.35 -18.88
N LYS A 124 8.61 2.59 -17.79
CA LYS A 124 7.34 2.05 -17.30
C LYS A 124 6.79 2.99 -16.25
N VAL A 125 5.46 3.06 -16.11
CA VAL A 125 4.79 3.91 -15.12
C VAL A 125 4.03 3.05 -14.13
N ALA A 126 4.17 3.35 -12.85
CA ALA A 126 3.38 2.75 -11.78
C ALA A 126 2.83 3.82 -10.83
N PRO A 127 1.63 3.62 -10.26
CA PRO A 127 1.14 4.49 -9.19
C PRO A 127 2.02 4.36 -7.95
N ALA A 128 2.42 5.49 -7.39
CA ALA A 128 3.24 5.58 -6.18
C ALA A 128 2.55 6.36 -5.06
N SER A 129 1.31 6.82 -5.26
CA SER A 129 0.56 7.59 -4.27
C SER A 129 0.25 6.79 -3.00
N VAL A 130 0.07 7.54 -1.91
CA VAL A 130 -0.44 7.08 -0.62
C VAL A 130 -1.97 7.04 -0.68
N THR A 131 -2.52 5.86 -0.45
CA THR A 131 -3.96 5.58 -0.55
C THR A 131 -4.38 4.65 0.58
N PHE A 132 -5.64 4.73 0.99
CA PHE A 132 -6.16 3.93 2.11
C PHE A 132 -7.64 3.63 1.94
N LEU A 133 -8.09 2.52 2.52
CA LEU A 133 -9.51 2.18 2.58
C LEU A 133 -10.21 2.90 3.74
N SER A 134 -11.49 3.25 3.52
CA SER A 134 -12.39 3.71 4.58
C SER A 134 -12.65 2.65 5.65
N GLN A 135 -12.53 1.38 5.30
CA GLN A 135 -12.61 0.23 6.18
C GLN A 135 -11.59 -0.83 5.75
N VAL A 136 -10.77 -1.31 6.68
CA VAL A 136 -9.70 -2.29 6.39
C VAL A 136 -10.04 -3.72 6.81
N ALA A 137 -11.12 -3.90 7.57
CA ALA A 137 -11.63 -5.20 7.97
C ALA A 137 -13.13 -5.11 8.33
N GLY A 138 -13.84 -6.22 8.19
CA GLY A 138 -15.24 -6.36 8.56
C GLY A 138 -15.58 -7.80 8.89
N GLU A 139 -16.87 -8.15 8.84
CA GLU A 139 -17.32 -9.51 9.17
C GLU A 139 -16.65 -10.54 8.23
N ARG A 140 -15.69 -11.30 8.80
CA ARG A 140 -14.96 -12.38 8.11
C ARG A 140 -14.17 -11.93 6.87
N TRP A 141 -13.74 -10.67 6.79
CA TRP A 141 -12.81 -10.21 5.76
C TRP A 141 -11.82 -9.19 6.30
N LEU A 142 -10.57 -9.24 5.82
CA LEU A 142 -9.52 -8.28 6.19
C LEU A 142 -8.65 -7.95 4.97
N ALA A 143 -8.34 -6.67 4.76
CA ALA A 143 -7.39 -6.23 3.74
C ALA A 143 -5.96 -6.19 4.30
N VAL A 144 -4.98 -6.60 3.50
CA VAL A 144 -3.55 -6.64 3.88
C VAL A 144 -2.67 -5.94 2.85
N GLY A 145 -1.52 -5.43 3.30
CA GLY A 145 -0.59 -4.67 2.47
C GLY A 145 -1.27 -3.52 1.72
N ASP A 146 -0.89 -3.33 0.45
CA ASP A 146 -1.41 -2.27 -0.41
C ASP A 146 -2.94 -2.32 -0.64
N ALA A 147 -3.58 -3.47 -0.37
CA ALA A 147 -5.04 -3.56 -0.40
C ALA A 147 -5.69 -2.77 0.75
N ALA A 148 -5.02 -2.64 1.90
CA ALA A 148 -5.49 -1.82 3.01
C ALA A 148 -4.99 -0.37 2.92
N PHE A 149 -3.68 -0.20 2.79
CA PHE A 149 -2.99 1.09 2.83
C PHE A 149 -1.71 1.02 2.01
N THR A 150 -1.44 2.02 1.17
CA THR A 150 -0.20 2.15 0.40
C THR A 150 0.70 3.20 1.01
N PHE A 151 1.99 2.90 1.10
CA PHE A 151 3.01 3.79 1.64
C PHE A 151 3.75 4.51 0.51
N ASP A 152 4.23 5.74 0.75
CA ASP A 152 5.13 6.42 -0.17
C ASP A 152 6.47 5.67 -0.19
N PRO A 153 7.02 5.33 -1.36
CA PRO A 153 8.29 4.60 -1.48
C PRO A 153 9.48 5.29 -0.81
N ILE A 154 9.45 6.61 -0.58
CA ILE A 154 10.52 7.33 0.12
C ILE A 154 10.75 6.81 1.54
N ALA A 155 9.69 6.28 2.18
CA ALA A 155 9.77 5.70 3.52
C ALA A 155 10.33 4.27 3.52
N SER A 156 10.47 3.61 2.37
CA SER A 156 10.99 2.23 2.23
C SER A 156 10.26 1.19 3.12
N GLN A 157 8.98 1.42 3.44
CA GLN A 157 8.23 0.60 4.41
C GLN A 157 7.28 -0.43 3.78
N GLY A 158 7.01 -0.37 2.47
CA GLY A 158 5.95 -1.16 1.83
C GLY A 158 6.05 -2.67 2.07
N ILE A 159 7.23 -3.26 1.91
CA ILE A 159 7.43 -4.72 2.10
C ILE A 159 7.22 -5.11 3.57
N SER A 160 7.86 -4.38 4.49
CA SER A 160 7.74 -4.63 5.93
C SER A 160 6.28 -4.55 6.39
N GLN A 161 5.52 -3.57 5.90
CA GLN A 161 4.12 -3.38 6.24
C GLN A 161 3.21 -4.43 5.60
N ALA A 162 3.49 -4.89 4.38
CA ALA A 162 2.78 -5.99 3.76
C ALA A 162 2.95 -7.30 4.55
N LEU A 163 4.17 -7.58 5.04
CA LEU A 163 4.43 -8.76 5.86
C LEU A 163 3.81 -8.65 7.26
N ALA A 164 3.96 -7.50 7.92
CA ALA A 164 3.38 -7.26 9.24
C ALA A 164 1.85 -7.34 9.21
N SER A 165 1.21 -6.65 8.26
CA SER A 165 -0.26 -6.72 8.10
C SER A 165 -0.74 -8.13 7.76
N GLY A 166 -0.02 -8.87 6.90
CA GLY A 166 -0.33 -10.28 6.62
C GLY A 166 -0.29 -11.16 7.86
N TYR A 167 0.72 -10.97 8.72
CA TYR A 167 0.83 -11.69 10.00
C TYR A 167 -0.34 -11.35 10.94
N TYR A 168 -0.60 -10.07 11.19
CA TYR A 168 -1.67 -9.65 12.10
C TYR A 168 -3.06 -10.04 11.58
N ALA A 169 -3.28 -9.99 10.26
CA ALA A 169 -4.53 -10.41 9.66
C ALA A 169 -4.76 -11.92 9.79
N ALA A 170 -3.70 -12.74 9.69
CA ALA A 170 -3.80 -14.17 9.93
C ALA A 170 -4.18 -14.47 11.40
N CYS A 171 -3.61 -13.74 12.37
CA CYS A 171 -4.00 -13.83 13.77
C CYS A 171 -5.47 -13.44 13.98
N ALA A 172 -5.90 -12.33 13.39
CA ALA A 172 -7.27 -11.86 13.51
C ALA A 172 -8.28 -12.81 12.82
N ALA A 173 -7.94 -13.35 11.64
CA ALA A 173 -8.75 -14.34 10.94
C ALA A 173 -8.94 -15.61 11.80
N ARG A 174 -7.86 -16.12 12.43
CA ARG A 174 -7.96 -17.26 13.35
C ARG A 174 -8.95 -16.98 14.49
N ASP A 175 -8.88 -15.81 15.10
CA ASP A 175 -9.73 -15.43 16.22
C ASP A 175 -11.20 -15.22 15.78
N LEU A 176 -11.42 -14.67 14.58
CA LEU A 176 -12.76 -14.56 13.97
C LEU A 176 -13.38 -15.94 13.68
N LEU A 177 -12.57 -16.90 13.23
CA LEU A 177 -13.03 -18.28 13.02
C LEU A 177 -13.45 -18.98 14.33
N GLN A 178 -13.01 -18.46 15.48
CA GLN A 178 -13.41 -18.91 16.82
C GLN A 178 -14.57 -18.08 17.40
N GLY A 179 -15.12 -17.13 16.63
CA GLY A 179 -16.25 -16.29 17.03
C GLY A 179 -15.87 -15.03 17.82
N ARG A 180 -14.57 -14.70 17.95
CA ARG A 180 -14.11 -13.49 18.65
C ARG A 180 -14.19 -12.28 17.72
N LYS A 181 -15.31 -11.56 17.75
CA LYS A 181 -15.56 -10.43 16.84
C LYS A 181 -14.65 -9.23 17.11
N GLU A 182 -14.13 -9.10 18.32
CA GLU A 182 -13.19 -8.05 18.76
C GLU A 182 -11.88 -8.05 17.95
N ALA A 183 -11.55 -9.17 17.30
CA ALA A 183 -10.39 -9.29 16.43
C ALA A 183 -10.40 -8.30 15.26
N ILE A 184 -11.58 -7.90 14.76
CA ILE A 184 -11.71 -6.85 13.73
C ILE A 184 -11.16 -5.52 14.27
N LEU A 185 -11.59 -5.13 15.47
CA LEU A 185 -11.16 -3.89 16.10
C LEU A 185 -9.66 -3.94 16.42
N ALA A 186 -9.18 -5.05 16.99
CA ALA A 186 -7.76 -5.23 17.29
C ALA A 186 -6.88 -5.11 16.05
N TYR A 187 -7.27 -5.75 14.93
CA TYR A 187 -6.56 -5.62 13.66
C TYR A 187 -6.58 -4.19 13.12
N THR A 188 -7.75 -3.55 13.15
CA THR A 188 -7.93 -2.17 12.70
C THR A 188 -7.04 -1.23 13.50
N LEU A 189 -6.99 -1.33 14.83
CA LEU A 189 -6.11 -0.52 15.67
C LEU A 189 -4.62 -0.82 15.43
N THR A 190 -4.26 -2.06 15.10
CA THR A 190 -2.88 -2.44 14.79
C THR A 190 -2.38 -1.75 13.53
N LEU A 191 -3.17 -1.80 12.44
CA LEU A 191 -2.85 -1.06 11.24
C LEU A 191 -2.81 0.45 11.52
N LEU A 192 -3.67 0.94 12.41
CA LEU A 192 -3.79 2.37 12.69
C LEU A 192 -2.50 2.90 13.27
N LYS A 193 -2.01 2.17 14.27
CA LYS A 193 -0.77 2.51 14.93
C LYS A 193 0.41 2.53 13.96
N ALA A 194 0.44 1.57 13.03
CA ALA A 194 1.47 1.49 12.00
C ALA A 194 1.42 2.70 11.05
N THR A 195 0.22 3.15 10.66
CA THR A 195 0.07 4.32 9.77
C THR A 195 0.38 5.65 10.43
N GLU A 196 0.07 5.83 11.73
CA GLU A 196 0.44 7.04 12.49
C GLU A 196 1.96 7.27 12.51
N GLY A 197 2.73 6.19 12.74
CA GLY A 197 4.19 6.25 12.72
C GLY A 197 4.72 6.69 11.36
N PHE A 198 4.19 6.09 10.28
CA PHE A 198 4.53 6.44 8.90
C PHE A 198 4.28 7.92 8.60
N PHE A 199 3.12 8.48 8.93
CA PHE A 199 2.80 9.87 8.57
C PHE A 199 3.78 10.87 9.17
N ARG A 200 4.25 10.63 10.41
CA ARG A 200 5.22 11.49 11.08
C ARG A 200 6.57 11.48 10.36
N GLU A 201 7.06 10.28 10.02
CA GLU A 201 8.33 10.10 9.32
C GLU A 201 8.26 10.66 7.90
N TRP A 202 7.19 10.33 7.18
CA TRP A 202 6.95 10.76 5.81
C TRP A 202 6.92 12.28 5.66
N ALA A 203 6.18 12.97 6.54
CA ALA A 203 6.15 14.44 6.56
C ALA A 203 7.52 15.02 6.91
N GLY A 204 8.23 14.43 7.90
CA GLY A 204 9.56 14.86 8.28
C GLY A 204 10.59 14.75 7.16
N ILE A 205 10.56 13.66 6.37
CA ILE A 205 11.45 13.47 5.22
C ILE A 205 11.24 14.56 4.17
N TYR A 206 9.99 14.81 3.74
CA TYR A 206 9.74 15.83 2.72
C TYR A 206 10.01 17.24 3.25
N GLN A 207 9.70 17.54 4.51
CA GLN A 207 9.98 18.84 5.12
C GLN A 207 11.48 19.11 5.32
N ALA A 208 12.35 18.10 5.29
CA ALA A 208 13.79 18.32 5.40
C ALA A 208 14.39 18.97 4.13
N GLU A 209 13.76 18.81 2.97
CA GLU A 209 14.22 19.42 1.72
C GLU A 209 13.73 20.87 1.60
N GLN A 210 14.65 21.82 1.49
CA GLN A 210 14.34 23.25 1.45
C GLN A 210 14.80 23.94 0.16
N ARG A 211 15.66 23.30 -0.64
CA ARG A 211 16.26 23.88 -1.86
C ARG A 211 15.21 24.16 -2.94
N PHE A 212 14.14 23.37 -2.97
CA PHE A 212 13.13 23.40 -4.04
C PHE A 212 11.74 23.84 -3.57
N GLY A 213 11.64 24.56 -2.44
CA GLY A 213 10.35 24.97 -1.87
C GLY A 213 9.45 25.82 -2.79
N GLY A 214 9.97 26.36 -3.89
CA GLY A 214 9.21 27.08 -4.92
C GLY A 214 8.55 26.17 -5.97
N SER A 215 8.94 24.90 -6.08
CA SER A 215 8.41 24.01 -7.11
C SER A 215 7.06 23.41 -6.72
N ILE A 216 6.22 23.13 -7.72
CA ILE A 216 4.87 22.57 -7.50
C ILE A 216 4.96 21.22 -6.77
N TYR A 217 5.93 20.37 -7.13
CA TYR A 217 6.13 19.06 -6.50
C TYR A 217 6.35 19.20 -4.99
N TRP A 218 7.32 20.02 -4.59
CA TRP A 218 7.70 20.20 -3.18
C TRP A 218 6.66 20.99 -2.40
N GLN A 219 6.02 22.00 -3.01
CA GLN A 219 4.89 22.69 -2.37
C GLN A 219 3.75 21.75 -2.02
N GLN A 220 3.40 20.80 -2.90
CA GLN A 220 2.37 19.80 -2.58
C GLN A 220 2.80 18.91 -1.40
N ARG A 221 4.07 18.51 -1.33
CA ARG A 221 4.59 17.64 -0.26
C ARG A 221 4.78 18.36 1.08
N HIS A 222 5.21 19.61 1.07
CA HIS A 222 5.28 20.45 2.27
C HIS A 222 3.88 20.77 2.84
N ASN A 223 2.86 20.80 1.97
CA ASN A 223 1.47 21.06 2.36
C ASN A 223 0.65 19.81 2.67
N LEU A 224 1.27 18.64 2.80
CA LEU A 224 0.64 17.44 3.36
C LEU A 224 0.36 17.67 4.87
N ARG A 225 -0.62 18.52 5.18
CA ARG A 225 -1.06 18.82 6.54
C ARG A 225 -2.01 17.73 7.02
N SER A 226 -1.74 17.22 8.23
CA SER A 226 -2.60 16.37 9.07
C SER A 226 -3.74 15.66 8.33
N VAL A 227 -3.42 14.54 7.71
CA VAL A 227 -4.41 13.65 7.11
C VAL A 227 -5.32 13.13 8.20
N GLN A 228 -6.65 13.27 8.10
CA GLN A 228 -7.58 12.53 8.96
C GLN A 228 -8.00 11.22 8.30
N LEU A 229 -7.59 10.09 8.88
CA LEU A 229 -8.00 8.78 8.40
C LEU A 229 -9.42 8.44 8.91
N PRO A 230 -10.37 7.96 8.08
CA PRO A 230 -11.76 7.68 8.49
C PRO A 230 -11.90 6.65 9.62
N TRP A 231 -10.96 5.71 9.72
CA TRP A 231 -10.89 4.73 10.79
C TRP A 231 -10.39 5.31 12.12
N TRP A 232 -9.95 6.58 12.14
CA TRP A 232 -9.81 7.35 13.38
C TRP A 232 -11.14 7.58 14.08
N GLN A 233 -12.24 7.77 13.34
CA GLN A 233 -13.57 7.91 13.94
C GLN A 233 -14.09 6.60 14.55
N GLN A 234 -13.69 5.45 14.01
CA GLN A 234 -13.98 4.14 14.64
C GLN A 234 -13.13 3.90 15.89
N ALA A 235 -11.98 4.58 15.98
CA ALA A 235 -11.10 4.59 17.15
C ALA A 235 -11.46 5.69 18.19
N GLU A 236 -12.47 6.54 17.94
CA GLU A 236 -12.98 7.57 18.87
C GLU A 236 -13.67 7.00 20.13
N LEU A 237 -13.40 5.75 20.50
CA LEU A 237 -13.55 5.30 21.88
C LEU A 237 -12.35 5.68 22.77
N PHE A 238 -11.23 6.21 22.24
CA PHE A 238 -10.12 6.73 23.07
C PHE A 238 -9.42 7.99 22.50
N THR A 239 -9.94 9.13 22.93
CA THR A 239 -9.33 10.45 23.19
C THR A 239 -7.84 10.76 22.90
N TRP A 240 -7.66 11.91 22.22
CA TRP A 240 -6.61 12.95 22.31
C TRP A 240 -5.15 12.64 21.94
N VAL A 241 -4.65 13.30 20.87
CA VAL A 241 -3.52 14.26 20.91
C VAL A 241 -3.70 15.34 19.83
N GLN A 242 -4.34 16.45 20.18
CA GLN A 242 -3.89 17.76 19.70
C GLN A 242 -2.98 18.32 20.81
N ALA A 243 -1.72 18.60 20.49
CA ALA A 243 -0.88 19.42 21.36
C ALA A 243 0.28 20.06 20.59
N ARG A 244 0.16 21.38 20.43
CA ARG A 244 1.19 22.43 20.45
C ARG A 244 2.20 22.52 19.30
#